data_AF-A0A947CUM2-F1
#
_entry.id   AF-A0A947CUM2-F1
#
_cell.length_a   1.000
_cell.length_b   1.000
_cell.length_c   1.000
_cell.angle_alpha   90.00
_cell.angle_beta   90.00
_cell.angle_gamma   90.00
#
_symmetry.space_group_name_H-M   'P 1'
#
loop_
_entity.id
_entity.type
_entity.pdbx_description
1 polymer ?
#
loop_
_entity_poly.entity_id
_entity_poly.type
_entity_poly.pdbx_seq_one_letter_code
_entity_poly.pdbx_strand_id
1 'polypeptide(L)'
;MRSALAIVLLVAACGGESASDPDGGGPRDGDASPNGDGSPSIDAEPGEAPISFVIEFDYRYDDAGFFDDPDRRATLEAAAAEWGRIFDQDFPTIADGTLIRTRDPEAPDDSGFNIEIDRDIDDLLVFVGCANLDGPGGATAKANHAAAINSIADPTLRAQLAARYRGPDFQPWTGWISFDCQESWFFDQTLDSDDDIPGTDSDFLSVAMHELGHVLGFGTSDAFLELRSEDPWRFNGTASVAEHGGSVPLSSSGFHLDSSLSSAGRETLMDPSRAGGTRTPPTPLDIAVLLDLGHDLVE
;
A
#
# COMPACT_ATOMS: atom_id res chain seq x y z
N MET A 1 -3.84 19.46 -41.78
CA MET A 1 -4.14 19.01 -40.42
C MET A 1 -3.38 17.73 -40.19
N ARG A 2 -2.30 17.78 -39.41
CA ARG A 2 -1.59 16.57 -38.96
C ARG A 2 -2.14 16.29 -37.57
N SER A 3 -2.92 15.21 -37.44
CA SER A 3 -3.30 14.70 -36.12
C SER A 3 -2.03 14.25 -35.41
N ALA A 4 -1.72 14.89 -34.29
CA ALA A 4 -0.77 14.35 -33.34
C ALA A 4 -1.46 13.16 -32.66
N LEU A 5 -0.90 11.97 -32.89
CA LEU A 5 -1.25 10.78 -32.14
C LEU A 5 -0.62 10.97 -30.77
N ALA A 6 -1.42 11.30 -29.75
CA ALA A 6 -0.95 11.27 -28.37
C ALA A 6 -0.62 9.81 -28.05
N ILE A 7 0.66 9.50 -27.86
CA ILE A 7 1.11 8.22 -27.34
C ILE A 7 0.79 8.28 -25.86
N VAL A 8 -0.28 7.60 -25.43
CA VAL A 8 -0.55 7.35 -24.02
C VAL A 8 0.52 6.38 -23.55
N LEU A 9 1.43 6.85 -22.70
CA LEU A 9 2.40 6.00 -22.04
C LEU A 9 1.66 5.31 -20.88
N LEU A 10 1.37 4.02 -21.02
CA LEU A 10 0.97 3.21 -19.87
C LEU A 10 2.23 2.84 -19.10
N VAL A 11 2.25 3.17 -17.82
CA VAL A 11 3.31 2.79 -16.89
C VAL A 11 2.79 1.62 -16.05
N ALA A 12 3.65 0.65 -15.75
CA ALA A 12 3.29 -0.44 -14.84
C ALA A 12 3.27 0.13 -13.42
N ALA A 13 2.13 0.06 -12.73
CA ALA A 13 1.99 0.66 -11.41
C ALA A 13 2.93 -0.01 -10.39
N CYS A 14 3.07 -1.33 -10.44
CA CYS A 14 3.82 -2.09 -9.43
C CYS A 14 4.64 -3.24 -10.02
N GLY A 15 5.79 -3.55 -9.42
CA GLY A 15 6.68 -4.64 -9.82
C GLY A 15 6.94 -5.65 -8.68
N GLY A 16 6.68 -6.93 -8.88
CA GLY A 16 7.02 -7.99 -7.90
C GLY A 16 5.82 -8.84 -7.50
N GLU A 17 5.43 -9.74 -8.40
CA GLU A 17 4.25 -10.58 -8.24
C GLU A 17 4.63 -11.92 -7.58
N SER A 18 4.76 -11.92 -6.25
CA SER A 18 4.73 -13.19 -5.52
C SER A 18 4.08 -13.03 -4.16
N ALA A 19 3.05 -13.84 -3.92
CA ALA A 19 2.66 -14.28 -2.59
C ALA A 19 3.80 -15.14 -1.99
N SER A 20 4.91 -14.50 -1.62
CA SER A 20 6.00 -15.17 -0.92
C SER A 20 5.97 -14.70 0.53
N ASP A 21 5.33 -15.54 1.34
CA ASP A 21 5.51 -15.64 2.79
C ASP A 21 7.01 -15.42 3.13
N PRO A 22 7.37 -14.39 3.92
CA PRO A 22 8.76 -13.95 4.09
C PRO A 22 9.61 -14.86 4.99
N ASP A 23 9.18 -16.10 5.19
CA ASP A 23 9.64 -17.06 6.20
C ASP A 23 11.03 -17.68 5.96
N GLY A 24 11.77 -17.19 4.95
CA GLY A 24 13.09 -17.68 4.57
C GLY A 24 14.21 -16.68 4.80
N GLY A 25 14.72 -16.52 6.03
CA GLY A 25 15.95 -15.76 6.25
C GLY A 25 16.42 -15.71 7.70
N GLY A 26 17.58 -16.34 7.97
CA GLY A 26 18.22 -16.32 9.30
C GLY A 26 18.79 -14.94 9.68
N PRO A 27 19.12 -14.74 10.97
CA PRO A 27 19.47 -13.43 11.50
C PRO A 27 20.80 -12.92 10.94
N ARG A 28 20.84 -11.63 10.60
CA ARG A 28 22.07 -10.85 10.50
C ARG A 28 21.97 -9.73 11.52
N ASP A 29 22.93 -9.70 12.44
CA ASP A 29 23.07 -8.67 13.47
C ASP A 29 23.53 -7.36 12.80
N GLY A 30 22.68 -6.34 12.82
CA GLY A 30 22.97 -4.99 12.34
C GLY A 30 22.57 -3.99 13.43
N ASP A 31 23.56 -3.43 14.10
CA ASP A 31 23.43 -2.43 15.16
C ASP A 31 23.36 -1.04 14.49
N ALA A 32 22.24 -0.32 14.65
CA ALA A 32 22.10 1.06 14.21
C ALA A 32 21.40 1.90 15.29
N SER A 33 22.05 3.01 15.66
CA SER A 33 21.66 3.96 16.70
C SER A 33 20.43 4.81 16.35
N PRO A 34 19.72 5.37 17.36
CA PRO A 34 18.47 6.09 17.15
C PRO A 34 18.73 7.58 16.88
N ASN A 35 18.11 8.11 15.82
CA ASN A 35 17.70 9.51 15.73
C ASN A 35 16.17 9.43 15.61
N GLY A 36 15.40 9.83 16.62
CA GLY A 36 15.12 11.24 16.88
C GLY A 36 13.84 11.61 16.15
N ASP A 37 12.73 11.08 16.66
CA ASP A 37 11.36 11.21 16.21
C ASP A 37 10.80 12.62 16.41
N GLY A 38 10.04 13.06 15.41
CA GLY A 38 9.32 14.32 15.43
C GLY A 38 8.29 14.31 14.33
N SER A 39 7.32 13.39 14.42
CA SER A 39 6.13 13.39 13.57
C SER A 39 5.35 14.69 13.85
N PRO A 40 5.16 15.58 12.86
CA PRO A 40 4.21 16.65 13.00
C PRO A 40 2.80 16.06 12.93
N SER A 41 1.98 16.30 13.95
CA SER A 41 0.55 16.03 13.89
C SER A 41 -0.06 16.87 12.77
N ILE A 42 -0.62 16.23 11.76
CA ILE A 42 -1.41 16.92 10.75
C ILE A 42 -2.74 17.27 11.41
N ASP A 43 -2.82 18.50 11.93
CA ASP A 43 -4.10 19.06 12.37
C ASP A 43 -5.03 19.13 11.15
N ALA A 44 -6.13 18.39 11.18
CA ALA A 44 -7.13 18.38 10.12
C ALA A 44 -7.59 19.81 9.76
N GLU A 45 -7.57 20.15 8.48
CA GLU A 45 -8.13 21.40 7.98
C GLU A 45 -9.64 21.47 8.30
N PRO A 46 -10.22 22.64 8.61
CA PRO A 46 -11.59 22.73 9.08
C PRO A 46 -12.61 22.28 8.01
N GLY A 47 -13.15 21.07 8.16
CA GLY A 47 -14.23 20.55 7.31
C GLY A 47 -14.02 19.14 6.76
N GLU A 48 -12.84 18.54 6.96
CA GLU A 48 -12.58 17.15 6.60
C GLU A 48 -13.12 16.16 7.64
N ALA A 49 -13.50 14.96 7.18
CA ALA A 49 -13.86 13.87 8.07
C ALA A 49 -12.65 13.51 8.98
N PRO A 50 -12.87 13.17 10.25
CA PRO A 50 -11.79 12.73 11.12
C PRO A 50 -11.13 11.46 10.57
N ILE A 51 -9.83 11.33 10.77
CA ILE A 51 -9.09 10.10 10.52
C ILE A 51 -9.43 9.13 11.65
N SER A 52 -9.96 7.95 11.31
CA SER A 52 -10.33 6.89 12.26
C SER A 52 -9.35 5.73 12.28
N PHE A 53 -8.66 5.48 11.17
CA PHE A 53 -7.60 4.47 11.07
C PHE A 53 -6.24 5.12 10.79
N VAL A 54 -5.23 4.82 11.61
CA VAL A 54 -3.92 5.48 11.57
C VAL A 54 -2.93 4.68 10.73
N ILE A 55 -2.34 5.31 9.72
CA ILE A 55 -1.21 4.75 8.97
C ILE A 55 -0.01 5.67 9.20
N GLU A 56 0.95 5.19 9.97
CA GLU A 56 2.21 5.89 10.19
C GLU A 56 3.29 5.44 9.22
N PHE A 57 4.20 6.36 8.89
CA PHE A 57 5.38 6.06 8.08
C PHE A 57 6.66 6.10 8.92
N ASP A 58 7.55 5.13 8.68
CA ASP A 58 8.90 5.12 9.22
C ASP A 58 9.91 5.32 8.09
N TYR A 59 10.66 6.42 8.18
CA TYR A 59 11.64 6.84 7.19
C TYR A 59 13.07 6.44 7.55
N ARG A 60 13.30 5.62 8.59
CA ARG A 60 14.65 5.33 9.11
C ARG A 60 15.58 4.62 8.11
N TYR A 61 15.02 4.10 7.01
CA TYR A 61 15.76 3.43 5.94
C TYR A 61 15.75 4.21 4.61
N ASP A 62 15.22 5.44 4.58
CA ASP A 62 15.34 6.35 3.43
C ASP A 62 16.72 7.02 3.42
N ASP A 63 17.79 6.23 3.32
CA ASP A 63 19.18 6.68 3.34
C ASP A 63 19.54 7.56 2.13
N ALA A 64 18.83 7.40 1.00
CA ALA A 64 18.90 8.23 -0.19
C ALA A 64 18.25 9.61 0.00
N GLY A 65 17.47 9.79 1.07
CA GLY A 65 16.76 11.02 1.41
C GLY A 65 15.68 11.38 0.38
N PHE A 66 15.02 10.39 -0.22
CA PHE A 66 13.93 10.65 -1.17
C PHE A 66 12.82 11.46 -0.52
N PHE A 67 12.50 11.15 0.73
CA PHE A 67 11.51 11.83 1.54
C PHE A 67 12.10 12.98 2.36
N ASP A 68 13.38 13.34 2.27
CA ASP A 68 13.85 14.59 2.90
C ASP A 68 13.17 15.84 2.32
N ASP A 69 12.56 15.71 1.14
CA ASP A 69 11.65 16.70 0.56
C ASP A 69 10.29 16.68 1.28
N PRO A 70 9.90 17.79 1.95
CA PRO A 70 8.66 17.85 2.71
C PRO A 70 7.40 17.69 1.85
N ASP A 71 7.42 18.08 0.58
CA ASP A 71 6.25 17.95 -0.30
C ASP A 71 5.94 16.47 -0.57
N ARG A 72 6.98 15.65 -0.70
CA ARG A 72 6.85 14.20 -0.91
C ARG A 72 6.32 13.48 0.32
N ARG A 73 6.83 13.83 1.51
CA ARG A 73 6.30 13.30 2.78
C ARG A 73 4.84 13.65 2.93
N ALA A 74 4.49 14.93 2.75
CA ALA A 74 3.13 15.38 2.91
C ALA A 74 2.17 14.73 1.89
N THR A 75 2.59 14.48 0.65
CA THR A 75 1.74 13.72 -0.30
C THR A 75 1.56 12.26 0.12
N LEU A 76 2.58 11.60 0.65
CA LEU A 76 2.47 10.23 1.16
C LEU A 76 1.54 10.17 2.38
N GLU A 77 1.69 11.11 3.31
CA GLU A 77 0.83 11.26 4.49
C GLU A 77 -0.62 11.57 4.10
N ALA A 78 -0.84 12.36 3.03
CA ALA A 78 -2.18 12.57 2.49
C ALA A 78 -2.81 11.28 1.95
N ALA A 79 -2.04 10.43 1.27
CA ALA A 79 -2.52 9.12 0.80
C ALA A 79 -2.95 8.22 1.98
N ALA A 80 -2.20 8.23 3.08
CA ALA A 80 -2.55 7.55 4.32
C ALA A 80 -3.84 8.13 4.93
N ALA A 81 -3.97 9.46 4.99
CA ALA A 81 -5.15 10.12 5.51
C ALA A 81 -6.42 9.78 4.71
N GLU A 82 -6.35 9.65 3.37
CA GLU A 82 -7.49 9.21 2.56
C GLU A 82 -8.00 7.83 2.97
N TRP A 83 -7.11 6.84 3.11
CA TRP A 83 -7.50 5.53 3.62
C TRP A 83 -8.00 5.59 5.06
N GLY A 84 -7.35 6.39 5.91
CA GLY A 84 -7.73 6.60 7.30
C GLY A 84 -9.09 7.27 7.51
N ARG A 85 -9.61 8.00 6.51
CA ARG A 85 -10.97 8.55 6.49
C ARG A 85 -12.00 7.59 5.92
N ILE A 86 -11.58 6.57 5.16
CA ILE A 86 -12.46 5.54 4.61
C ILE A 86 -12.78 4.48 5.67
N PHE A 87 -11.78 4.05 6.44
CA PHE A 87 -11.90 2.93 7.38
C PHE A 87 -12.12 3.36 8.82
N ASP A 88 -13.11 2.75 9.48
CA ASP A 88 -13.38 2.89 10.92
C ASP A 88 -12.93 1.64 11.64
N GLN A 89 -11.62 1.55 11.85
CA GLN A 89 -10.99 0.40 12.51
C GLN A 89 -10.00 0.89 13.58
N ASP A 90 -9.89 0.09 14.62
CA ASP A 90 -8.94 0.24 15.71
C ASP A 90 -8.30 -1.14 15.90
N PHE A 91 -7.18 -1.36 15.23
CA PHE A 91 -6.43 -2.59 15.36
C PHE A 91 -5.72 -2.62 16.71
N PRO A 92 -5.59 -3.82 17.32
CA PRO A 92 -4.86 -3.94 18.57
C PRO A 92 -3.43 -3.39 18.45
N THR A 93 -3.09 -2.45 19.32
CA THR A 93 -1.76 -1.84 19.41
C THR A 93 -0.65 -2.90 19.51
N ILE A 94 0.42 -2.71 18.73
CA ILE A 94 1.65 -3.47 18.91
C ILE A 94 2.56 -2.67 19.84
N ALA A 95 2.90 -3.25 21.00
CA ALA A 95 3.70 -2.56 22.00
C ALA A 95 5.15 -2.34 21.55
N ASP A 96 5.76 -1.27 22.06
CA ASP A 96 7.21 -1.07 22.03
C ASP A 96 7.97 -2.33 22.49
N GLY A 97 9.16 -2.55 21.93
CA GLY A 97 9.96 -3.75 22.21
C GLY A 97 9.48 -5.02 21.47
N THR A 98 8.40 -4.95 20.69
CA THR A 98 7.96 -6.10 19.89
C THR A 98 8.88 -6.31 18.69
N LEU A 99 9.34 -7.55 18.50
CA LEU A 99 10.12 -7.92 17.32
C LEU A 99 9.20 -8.04 16.10
N ILE A 100 9.39 -7.15 15.14
CA ILE A 100 8.71 -7.11 13.84
C ILE A 100 9.69 -7.48 12.72
N ARG A 101 9.19 -7.60 11.50
CA ARG A 101 9.93 -7.97 10.30
C ARG A 101 9.55 -6.95 9.26
N THR A 102 10.55 -6.41 8.62
CA THR A 102 10.40 -5.45 7.56
C THR A 102 11.38 -5.78 6.45
N ARG A 103 11.38 -4.97 5.41
CA ARG A 103 12.36 -4.97 4.34
C ARG A 103 12.96 -3.57 4.27
N ASP A 104 14.20 -3.51 3.80
CA ASP A 104 14.83 -2.24 3.44
C ASP A 104 14.13 -1.72 2.17
N PRO A 105 13.40 -0.59 2.24
CA PRO A 105 12.71 -0.05 1.09
C PRO A 105 13.67 0.45 -0.01
N GLU A 106 14.97 0.60 0.24
CA GLU A 106 15.95 0.89 -0.82
C GLU A 106 16.54 -0.37 -1.46
N ALA A 107 16.33 -1.53 -0.83
CA ALA A 107 16.70 -2.84 -1.35
C ALA A 107 15.48 -3.79 -1.39
N PRO A 108 14.43 -3.48 -2.18
CA PRO A 108 13.18 -4.21 -2.18
C PRO A 108 13.26 -5.65 -2.68
N ASP A 109 14.35 -6.05 -3.32
CA ASP A 109 14.59 -7.42 -3.77
C ASP A 109 15.43 -8.24 -2.78
N ASP A 110 15.99 -7.60 -1.75
CA ASP A 110 16.72 -8.28 -0.68
C ASP A 110 15.75 -8.95 0.30
N SER A 111 16.30 -9.87 1.10
CA SER A 111 15.52 -10.55 2.14
C SER A 111 15.14 -9.58 3.24
N GLY A 112 13.91 -9.71 3.74
CA GLY A 112 13.48 -8.99 4.95
C GLY A 112 14.34 -9.36 6.17
N PHE A 113 14.34 -8.46 7.15
CA PHE A 113 15.06 -8.60 8.41
C PHE A 113 14.16 -8.24 9.59
N ASN A 114 14.57 -8.64 10.78
CA ASN A 114 13.81 -8.40 12.00
C ASN A 114 14.37 -7.20 12.75
N ILE A 115 13.49 -6.40 13.33
CA ILE A 115 13.85 -5.28 14.19
C ILE A 115 12.93 -5.24 15.42
N GLU A 116 13.45 -4.71 16.51
CA GLU A 116 12.66 -4.35 17.67
C GLU A 116 12.06 -2.96 17.44
N ILE A 117 10.74 -2.82 17.52
CA ILE A 117 10.11 -1.51 17.36
C ILE A 117 10.34 -0.67 18.63
N ASP A 118 10.65 0.61 18.45
CA ASP A 118 11.01 1.55 19.52
C ASP A 118 9.85 2.43 19.99
N ARG A 119 8.66 2.20 19.44
CA ARG A 119 7.40 2.86 19.79
C ARG A 119 6.23 1.90 19.64
N ASP A 120 5.12 2.23 20.29
CA ASP A 120 3.85 1.57 20.04
C ASP A 120 3.42 1.82 18.58
N ILE A 121 2.86 0.80 17.93
CA ILE A 121 2.20 0.92 16.63
C ILE A 121 0.70 0.96 16.88
N ASP A 122 0.10 2.11 16.61
CA ASP A 122 -1.35 2.27 16.49
C ASP A 122 -1.73 1.93 15.05
N ASP A 123 -2.66 0.99 14.88
CA ASP A 123 -3.12 0.50 13.57
C ASP A 123 -2.04 -0.12 12.65
N LEU A 124 -1.30 0.69 11.89
CA LEU A 124 -0.37 0.26 10.86
C LEU A 124 0.87 1.15 10.76
N LEU A 125 2.06 0.51 10.78
CA LEU A 125 3.34 1.16 10.49
C LEU A 125 3.92 0.72 9.14
N VAL A 126 4.30 1.66 8.28
CA VAL A 126 4.86 1.36 6.96
C VAL A 126 6.27 1.94 6.82
N PHE A 127 7.25 1.08 6.51
CA PHE A 127 8.63 1.51 6.23
C PHE A 127 8.73 1.95 4.77
N VAL A 128 9.23 3.17 4.54
CA VAL A 128 9.20 3.77 3.20
C VAL A 128 10.56 4.34 2.81
N GLY A 129 10.81 4.30 1.51
CA GLY A 129 12.03 4.81 0.87
C GLY A 129 11.87 4.74 -0.64
N CYS A 130 12.97 4.97 -1.36
CA CYS A 130 13.00 4.76 -2.80
C CYS A 130 14.09 3.78 -3.19
N ALA A 131 13.86 3.03 -4.26
CA ALA A 131 14.85 2.15 -4.86
C ALA A 131 14.90 2.37 -6.37
N ASN A 132 16.00 1.95 -7.00
CA ASN A 132 16.03 1.83 -8.45
C ASN A 132 15.40 0.48 -8.86
N LEU A 133 14.14 0.50 -9.29
CA LEU A 133 13.37 -0.73 -9.55
C LEU A 133 13.72 -1.34 -10.91
N ASP A 134 13.38 -0.65 -11.99
CA ASP A 134 13.70 -1.04 -13.37
C ASP A 134 13.89 0.15 -14.33
N GLY A 135 13.89 1.37 -13.79
CA GLY A 135 14.13 2.63 -14.50
C GLY A 135 12.84 3.29 -15.03
N PRO A 136 12.92 4.51 -15.59
CA PRO A 136 11.74 5.33 -15.89
C PRO A 136 10.74 4.64 -16.83
N GLY A 137 9.46 4.65 -16.45
CA GLY A 137 8.37 4.02 -17.21
C GLY A 137 8.25 2.50 -17.01
N GLY A 138 8.99 1.93 -16.06
CA GLY A 138 8.85 0.56 -15.58
C GLY A 138 7.84 0.44 -14.43
N ALA A 139 8.16 -0.33 -13.40
CA ALA A 139 7.40 -0.43 -12.17
C ALA A 139 7.57 0.84 -11.33
N THR A 140 6.47 1.53 -11.02
CA THR A 140 6.56 2.79 -10.26
C THR A 140 6.80 2.58 -8.76
N ALA A 141 6.37 1.45 -8.21
CA ALA A 141 6.63 1.09 -6.83
C ALA A 141 6.62 -0.44 -6.61
N LYS A 142 7.02 -0.84 -5.40
CA LYS A 142 6.80 -2.18 -4.84
C LYS A 142 6.32 -2.03 -3.41
N ALA A 143 5.30 -2.77 -3.02
CA ALA A 143 4.85 -2.79 -1.64
C ALA A 143 4.44 -4.19 -1.19
N ASN A 144 4.50 -4.39 0.12
CA ASN A 144 3.84 -5.52 0.74
C ASN A 144 3.59 -5.24 2.22
N HIS A 145 2.64 -5.95 2.80
CA HIS A 145 2.62 -6.14 4.23
C HIS A 145 3.85 -6.97 4.66
N ALA A 146 4.25 -6.85 5.92
CA ALA A 146 5.30 -7.66 6.49
C ALA A 146 4.90 -8.14 7.86
N ALA A 147 5.10 -9.43 8.14
CA ALA A 147 4.80 -10.02 9.43
C ALA A 147 5.97 -10.89 9.89
N ALA A 148 6.42 -10.69 11.13
CA ALA A 148 7.49 -11.47 11.76
C ALA A 148 6.95 -12.66 12.56
N ILE A 149 5.82 -13.25 12.16
CA ILE A 149 5.02 -14.12 13.05
C ILE A 149 5.90 -15.18 13.72
N ASN A 150 6.78 -15.84 12.96
CA ASN A 150 7.65 -16.90 13.50
C ASN A 150 8.85 -16.42 14.32
N SER A 151 9.15 -15.13 14.29
CA SER A 151 10.23 -14.52 15.08
C SER A 151 9.76 -14.06 16.47
N ILE A 152 8.45 -14.02 16.72
CA ILE A 152 7.89 -13.67 18.03
C ILE A 152 8.10 -14.83 19.01
N ALA A 153 8.89 -14.57 20.06
CA ALA A 153 9.27 -15.57 21.06
C ALA A 153 8.10 -16.00 21.96
N ASP A 154 7.22 -15.07 22.33
CA ASP A 154 6.03 -15.36 23.13
C ASP A 154 5.01 -16.16 22.29
N PRO A 155 4.68 -17.40 22.66
CA PRO A 155 3.77 -18.24 21.88
C PRO A 155 2.32 -17.76 21.87
N THR A 156 1.88 -17.04 22.90
CA THR A 156 0.53 -16.47 22.98
C THR A 156 0.43 -15.24 22.09
N LEU A 157 1.38 -14.31 22.20
CA LEU A 157 1.43 -13.13 21.32
C LEU A 157 1.58 -13.55 19.85
N ARG A 158 2.46 -14.53 19.57
CA ARG A 158 2.62 -15.10 18.23
C ARG A 158 1.32 -15.66 17.67
N ALA A 159 0.54 -16.38 18.48
CA ALA A 159 -0.74 -16.92 18.03
C ALA A 159 -1.79 -15.82 17.78
N GLN A 160 -1.83 -14.78 18.61
CA GLN A 160 -2.70 -13.62 18.43
C GLN A 160 -2.36 -12.86 17.14
N LEU A 161 -1.07 -12.54 16.95
CA LEU A 161 -0.59 -11.84 15.75
C LEU A 161 -0.71 -12.70 14.49
N ALA A 162 -0.56 -14.02 14.56
CA ALA A 162 -0.84 -14.90 13.42
C ALA A 162 -2.30 -14.86 12.97
N ALA A 163 -3.24 -14.68 13.90
CA ALA A 163 -4.67 -14.65 13.58
C ALA A 163 -5.08 -13.43 12.75
N ARG A 164 -4.37 -12.31 12.90
CA ARG A 164 -4.57 -11.08 12.11
C ARG A 164 -4.22 -11.24 10.62
N TYR A 165 -3.40 -12.22 10.26
CA TYR A 165 -2.99 -12.47 8.87
C TYR A 165 -3.72 -13.65 8.21
N ARG A 166 -4.11 -14.66 9.00
CA ARG A 166 -4.70 -15.92 8.53
C ARG A 166 -6.21 -16.00 8.74
N GLY A 167 -6.82 -14.96 9.29
CA GLY A 167 -8.25 -14.84 9.50
C GLY A 167 -8.96 -14.23 8.29
N PRO A 168 -10.31 -14.29 8.26
CA PRO A 168 -11.10 -13.54 7.28
C PRO A 168 -10.97 -12.02 7.48
N ASP A 169 -10.61 -11.59 8.69
CA ASP A 169 -10.36 -10.19 9.03
C ASP A 169 -8.84 -9.96 8.96
N PHE A 170 -8.39 -9.43 7.83
CA PHE A 170 -6.99 -9.11 7.59
C PHE A 170 -6.62 -7.80 8.28
N GLN A 171 -5.72 -7.86 9.25
CA GLN A 171 -5.31 -6.72 10.07
C GLN A 171 -3.79 -6.60 10.09
N PRO A 172 -3.15 -6.07 9.04
CA PRO A 172 -1.70 -5.88 9.05
C PRO A 172 -1.31 -4.88 10.14
N TRP A 173 -0.12 -5.03 10.72
CA TRP A 173 0.45 -4.01 11.63
C TRP A 173 1.73 -3.41 11.09
N THR A 174 2.40 -4.08 10.15
CA THR A 174 3.59 -3.57 9.49
C THR A 174 3.55 -3.80 7.98
N GLY A 175 4.15 -2.88 7.23
CA GLY A 175 4.36 -2.99 5.80
C GLY A 175 5.61 -2.25 5.34
N TRP A 176 5.92 -2.34 4.06
CA TRP A 176 6.97 -1.54 3.42
C TRP A 176 6.55 -1.11 2.02
N ILE A 177 7.04 0.05 1.58
CA ILE A 177 6.85 0.56 0.23
C ILE A 177 8.18 1.12 -0.30
N SER A 178 8.52 0.71 -1.52
CA SER A 178 9.64 1.20 -2.29
C SER A 178 9.13 1.91 -3.53
N PHE A 179 9.27 3.22 -3.61
CA PHE A 179 8.97 3.98 -4.84
C PHE A 179 10.18 3.96 -5.78
N ASP A 180 9.97 4.03 -7.10
CA ASP A 180 11.10 4.21 -8.02
C ASP A 180 11.69 5.62 -7.88
N CYS A 181 12.96 5.70 -7.49
CA CYS A 181 13.68 6.97 -7.38
C CYS A 181 13.80 7.72 -8.72
N GLN A 182 13.68 7.01 -9.85
CA GLN A 182 13.91 7.54 -11.20
C GLN A 182 12.63 7.98 -11.93
N GLU A 183 11.46 7.69 -11.36
CA GLU A 183 10.18 7.99 -11.98
C GLU A 183 9.88 9.50 -11.96
N SER A 184 9.18 9.97 -12.99
CA SER A 184 8.78 11.38 -13.09
C SER A 184 7.53 11.61 -12.26
N TRP A 185 7.71 12.00 -11.00
CA TRP A 185 6.62 12.15 -10.05
C TRP A 185 5.97 13.53 -10.09
N PHE A 186 4.64 13.54 -10.10
CA PHE A 186 3.84 14.69 -9.73
C PHE A 186 3.39 14.57 -8.27
N PHE A 187 3.57 15.63 -7.48
CA PHE A 187 3.20 15.68 -6.06
C PHE A 187 2.11 16.73 -5.85
N ASP A 188 0.99 16.27 -5.32
CA ASP A 188 -0.15 17.08 -4.88
C ASP A 188 -0.84 16.30 -3.76
N GLN A 189 -1.20 16.99 -2.68
CA GLN A 189 -1.71 16.41 -1.45
C GLN A 189 -3.22 16.23 -1.46
N THR A 190 -3.94 16.73 -2.46
CA THR A 190 -5.40 16.78 -2.45
C THR A 190 -5.99 16.07 -3.64
N LEU A 191 -7.09 15.31 -3.49
CA LEU A 191 -7.80 14.68 -4.60
C LEU A 191 -8.65 15.67 -5.44
N ASP A 192 -8.58 16.96 -5.15
CA ASP A 192 -9.46 17.99 -5.73
C ASP A 192 -8.99 18.48 -7.12
N SER A 193 -7.70 18.35 -7.43
CA SER A 193 -7.10 18.66 -8.74
C SER A 193 -6.68 17.41 -9.48
N ASP A 194 -7.14 17.27 -10.73
CA ASP A 194 -6.75 16.21 -11.65
C ASP A 194 -6.39 16.71 -13.07
N ASP A 195 -6.46 18.03 -13.32
CA ASP A 195 -6.23 18.66 -14.63
C ASP A 195 -4.86 19.36 -14.77
N ASP A 196 -4.05 19.34 -13.70
CA ASP A 196 -2.74 19.98 -13.60
C ASP A 196 -1.56 19.00 -13.73
N ILE A 197 -1.84 17.70 -13.63
CA ILE A 197 -0.85 16.64 -13.74
C ILE A 197 -0.32 16.57 -15.17
N PRO A 198 1.00 16.75 -15.39
CA PRO A 198 1.57 16.60 -16.71
C PRO A 198 1.34 15.18 -17.25
N GLY A 199 0.88 15.05 -18.49
CA GLY A 199 0.58 13.74 -19.12
C GLY A 199 1.76 12.75 -19.21
N THR A 200 2.97 13.18 -18.87
CA THR A 200 4.18 12.34 -18.80
C THR A 200 4.53 11.89 -17.40
N ASP A 201 3.92 12.50 -16.37
CA ASP A 201 4.29 12.28 -14.99
C ASP A 201 3.33 11.28 -14.34
N SER A 202 3.89 10.46 -13.46
CA SER A 202 3.14 9.56 -12.59
C SER A 202 2.62 10.34 -11.40
N ASP A 203 1.32 10.23 -11.12
CA ASP A 203 0.71 10.86 -9.96
C ASP A 203 1.08 10.11 -8.68
N PHE A 204 1.91 10.71 -7.83
CA PHE A 204 2.45 10.06 -6.64
C PHE A 204 1.35 9.71 -5.64
N LEU A 205 0.36 10.59 -5.45
CA LEU A 205 -0.76 10.35 -4.53
C LEU A 205 -1.53 9.08 -4.91
N SER A 206 -1.87 8.92 -6.19
CA SER A 206 -2.56 7.73 -6.68
C SER A 206 -1.70 6.46 -6.61
N VAL A 207 -0.38 6.55 -6.80
CA VAL A 207 0.50 5.37 -6.62
C VAL A 207 0.61 5.03 -5.13
N ALA A 208 0.82 6.00 -4.26
CA ALA A 208 0.87 5.77 -2.82
C ALA A 208 -0.41 5.13 -2.28
N MET A 209 -1.59 5.58 -2.71
CA MET A 209 -2.87 4.94 -2.34
C MET A 209 -2.96 3.50 -2.86
N HIS A 210 -2.49 3.21 -4.08
CA HIS A 210 -2.46 1.87 -4.66
C HIS A 210 -1.57 0.93 -3.84
N GLU A 211 -0.35 1.36 -3.53
CA GLU A 211 0.61 0.57 -2.74
C GLU A 211 0.12 0.36 -1.30
N LEU A 212 -0.53 1.35 -0.69
CA LEU A 212 -1.20 1.17 0.60
C LEU A 212 -2.34 0.16 0.50
N GLY A 213 -3.07 0.09 -0.62
CA GLY A 213 -4.05 -0.97 -0.88
C GLY A 213 -3.44 -2.37 -0.83
N HIS A 214 -2.22 -2.55 -1.36
CA HIS A 214 -1.46 -3.79 -1.22
C HIS A 214 -1.03 -4.05 0.23
N VAL A 215 -0.54 -3.05 0.96
CA VAL A 215 -0.21 -3.21 2.38
C VAL A 215 -1.45 -3.62 3.20
N LEU A 216 -2.62 -3.08 2.87
CA LEU A 216 -3.93 -3.43 3.43
C LEU A 216 -4.47 -4.78 2.94
N GLY A 217 -3.72 -5.52 2.13
CA GLY A 217 -4.02 -6.92 1.83
C GLY A 217 -4.61 -7.18 0.46
N PHE A 218 -4.89 -6.15 -0.34
CA PHE A 218 -5.34 -6.33 -1.73
C PHE A 218 -4.27 -7.10 -2.52
N GLY A 219 -4.63 -8.25 -3.07
CA GLY A 219 -3.71 -9.07 -3.86
C GLY A 219 -2.63 -9.81 -3.04
N THR A 220 -2.33 -9.37 -1.82
CA THR A 220 -1.22 -9.93 -1.03
C THR A 220 -1.69 -10.84 0.11
N SER A 221 -2.85 -10.58 0.71
CA SER A 221 -3.30 -11.27 1.93
C SER A 221 -3.82 -12.68 1.66
N ASP A 222 -3.69 -13.58 2.65
CA ASP A 222 -4.31 -14.91 2.59
C ASP A 222 -5.84 -14.80 2.38
N ALA A 223 -6.50 -13.85 3.05
CA ALA A 223 -7.93 -13.56 2.87
C ALA A 223 -8.29 -13.25 1.40
N PHE A 224 -7.47 -12.45 0.71
CA PHE A 224 -7.68 -12.17 -0.71
C PHE A 224 -7.51 -13.44 -1.56
N LEU A 225 -6.47 -14.23 -1.28
CA LEU A 225 -6.16 -15.45 -2.02
C LEU A 225 -7.25 -16.52 -1.84
N GLU A 226 -7.87 -16.60 -0.66
CA GLU A 226 -8.97 -17.52 -0.37
C GLU A 226 -10.25 -17.19 -1.15
N LEU A 227 -10.49 -15.90 -1.43
CA LEU A 227 -11.64 -15.42 -2.20
C LEU A 227 -11.41 -15.42 -3.72
N ARG A 228 -10.19 -15.78 -4.15
CA ARG A 228 -9.80 -15.85 -5.55
C ARG A 228 -10.09 -17.22 -6.16
N SER A 229 -10.51 -17.24 -7.42
CA SER A 229 -10.57 -18.45 -8.25
C SER A 229 -9.72 -18.30 -9.50
N GLU A 230 -9.13 -19.39 -9.99
CA GLU A 230 -8.30 -19.44 -11.20
C GLU A 230 -9.10 -19.95 -12.43
N ASP A 231 -8.59 -19.69 -13.64
CA ASP A 231 -9.16 -20.11 -14.93
C ASP A 231 -10.62 -19.67 -15.25
N PRO A 232 -10.86 -18.37 -15.52
CA PRO A 232 -9.92 -17.25 -15.42
C PRO A 232 -9.83 -16.70 -13.99
N TRP A 233 -8.83 -15.86 -13.71
CA TRP A 233 -8.71 -15.18 -12.43
C TRP A 233 -9.94 -14.33 -12.12
N ARG A 234 -10.58 -14.62 -10.99
CA ARG A 234 -11.73 -13.87 -10.46
C ARG A 234 -11.62 -13.69 -8.96
N PHE A 235 -12.12 -12.57 -8.48
CA PHE A 235 -12.37 -12.33 -7.06
C PHE A 235 -13.86 -12.53 -6.76
N ASN A 236 -14.16 -13.29 -5.69
CA ASN A 236 -15.51 -13.74 -5.36
C ASN A 236 -15.97 -13.30 -3.96
N GLY A 237 -15.38 -12.21 -3.45
CA GLY A 237 -15.87 -11.56 -2.24
C GLY A 237 -17.31 -11.09 -2.39
N THR A 238 -18.07 -11.11 -1.29
CA THR A 238 -19.52 -10.86 -1.30
C THR A 238 -19.84 -9.40 -1.61
N ALA A 239 -19.13 -8.46 -0.99
CA ALA A 239 -19.30 -7.02 -1.24
C ALA A 239 -18.88 -6.67 -2.67
N SER A 240 -17.74 -7.20 -3.12
CA SER A 240 -17.20 -7.00 -4.46
C SER A 240 -18.14 -7.51 -5.55
N VAL A 241 -18.72 -8.70 -5.35
CA VAL A 241 -19.72 -9.27 -6.27
C VAL A 241 -20.99 -8.43 -6.30
N ALA A 242 -21.42 -7.89 -5.17
CA ALA A 242 -22.59 -7.03 -5.10
C ALA A 242 -22.37 -5.69 -5.84
N GLU A 243 -21.20 -5.08 -5.66
CA GLU A 243 -20.80 -3.83 -6.31
C GLU A 243 -20.62 -4.01 -7.83
N HIS A 244 -19.92 -5.07 -8.25
CA HIS A 244 -19.65 -5.32 -9.67
C HIS A 244 -20.86 -5.89 -10.42
N GLY A 245 -21.75 -6.61 -9.74
CA GLY A 245 -22.88 -7.35 -10.33
C GLY A 245 -22.52 -8.78 -10.75
N GLY A 246 -21.40 -9.32 -10.28
CA GLY A 246 -20.90 -10.68 -10.56
C GLY A 246 -19.46 -10.87 -10.07
N SER A 247 -18.90 -12.07 -10.26
CA SER A 247 -17.48 -12.34 -9.96
C SER A 247 -16.57 -11.35 -10.68
N VAL A 248 -15.67 -10.71 -9.94
CA VAL A 248 -14.85 -9.59 -10.42
C VAL A 248 -13.67 -10.11 -11.24
N PRO A 249 -13.50 -9.69 -12.50
CA PRO A 249 -12.30 -9.95 -13.29
C PRO A 249 -11.04 -9.43 -12.60
N LEU A 250 -10.04 -10.29 -12.47
CA LEU A 250 -8.70 -9.90 -12.06
C LEU A 250 -7.76 -9.90 -13.27
N SER A 251 -6.65 -9.18 -13.13
CA SER A 251 -5.56 -9.15 -14.10
C SER A 251 -5.00 -10.56 -14.36
N SER A 252 -4.13 -10.69 -15.37
CA SER A 252 -3.53 -11.99 -15.74
C SER A 252 -2.71 -12.64 -14.63
N SER A 253 -2.21 -11.87 -13.68
CA SER A 253 -1.51 -12.39 -12.49
C SER A 253 -2.45 -12.73 -11.34
N GLY A 254 -3.69 -12.25 -11.38
CA GLY A 254 -4.70 -12.52 -10.37
C GLY A 254 -4.47 -11.78 -9.04
N PHE A 255 -3.70 -10.69 -9.05
CA PHE A 255 -3.39 -9.89 -7.85
C PHE A 255 -3.88 -8.43 -7.94
N HIS A 256 -4.40 -8.04 -9.09
CA HIS A 256 -4.93 -6.70 -9.36
C HIS A 256 -6.31 -6.81 -10.00
N LEU A 257 -7.10 -5.74 -9.96
CA LEU A 257 -8.30 -5.66 -10.79
C LEU A 257 -7.90 -5.64 -12.27
N ASP A 258 -8.72 -6.26 -13.11
CA ASP A 258 -8.46 -6.25 -14.56
C ASP A 258 -8.56 -4.83 -15.12
N SER A 259 -7.60 -4.44 -15.97
CA SER A 259 -7.49 -3.05 -16.47
C SER A 259 -8.63 -2.60 -17.39
N SER A 260 -9.58 -3.49 -17.72
CA SER A 260 -10.81 -3.10 -18.41
C SER A 260 -11.93 -2.65 -17.46
N LEU A 261 -11.73 -2.77 -16.14
CA LEU A 261 -12.74 -2.44 -15.16
C LEU A 261 -12.86 -0.95 -14.91
N SER A 262 -14.09 -0.54 -14.63
CA SER A 262 -14.40 0.78 -14.12
C SER A 262 -15.49 0.67 -13.07
N SER A 263 -15.38 1.43 -11.99
CA SER A 263 -16.45 1.58 -10.98
C SER A 263 -16.78 3.05 -10.79
N ALA A 264 -18.07 3.35 -10.65
CA ALA A 264 -18.61 4.72 -10.66
C ALA A 264 -18.13 5.59 -11.85
N GLY A 265 -17.81 4.97 -13.00
CA GLY A 265 -17.35 5.67 -14.21
C GLY A 265 -15.86 6.04 -14.22
N ARG A 266 -15.06 5.53 -13.29
CA ARG A 266 -13.61 5.74 -13.20
C ARG A 266 -12.85 4.42 -13.30
N GLU A 267 -11.62 4.48 -13.79
CA GLU A 267 -10.65 3.38 -13.68
C GLU A 267 -10.46 3.02 -12.20
N THR A 268 -10.30 1.74 -11.90
CA THR A 268 -10.11 1.27 -10.52
C THR A 268 -8.72 1.61 -10.02
N LEU A 269 -8.58 1.99 -8.75
CA LEU A 269 -7.28 2.29 -8.15
C LEU A 269 -6.33 1.10 -8.27
N MET A 270 -6.82 -0.12 -8.05
CA MET A 270 -6.03 -1.36 -8.07
C MET A 270 -5.84 -1.95 -9.48
N ASP A 271 -5.91 -1.13 -10.53
CA ASP A 271 -5.43 -1.47 -11.88
C ASP A 271 -3.89 -1.59 -11.87
N PRO A 272 -3.30 -2.66 -12.45
CA PRO A 272 -1.83 -2.81 -12.48
C PRO A 272 -1.12 -1.81 -13.39
N SER A 273 -1.86 -1.00 -14.15
CA SER A 273 -1.32 -0.01 -15.08
C SER A 273 -2.06 1.30 -14.96
N ARG A 274 -1.35 2.41 -15.19
CA ARG A 274 -1.95 3.73 -15.20
C ARG A 274 -1.37 4.59 -16.32
N ALA A 275 -2.20 5.43 -16.92
CA ALA A 275 -1.73 6.45 -17.83
C ALA A 275 -1.11 7.62 -17.03
N GLY A 276 0.05 8.12 -17.47
CA GLY A 276 0.60 9.37 -16.95
C GLY A 276 -0.40 10.53 -17.04
N GLY A 277 -0.32 11.46 -16.09
CA GLY A 277 -1.27 12.59 -16.00
C GLY A 277 -2.66 12.24 -15.48
N THR A 278 -2.84 11.08 -14.84
CA THR A 278 -4.16 10.63 -14.38
C THR A 278 -4.18 10.48 -12.87
N ARG A 279 -5.11 11.18 -12.21
CA ARG A 279 -5.48 10.97 -10.82
C ARG A 279 -6.49 9.82 -10.72
N THR A 280 -6.19 8.80 -9.92
CA THR A 280 -7.05 7.63 -9.72
C THR A 280 -7.30 7.45 -8.22
N PRO A 281 -8.41 7.96 -7.65
CA PRO A 281 -8.78 7.70 -6.25
C PRO A 281 -9.37 6.29 -6.08
N PRO A 282 -9.44 5.75 -4.84
CA PRO A 282 -10.16 4.51 -4.56
C PRO A 282 -11.60 4.57 -5.10
N THR A 283 -11.99 3.57 -5.89
CA THR A 283 -13.37 3.42 -6.36
C THR A 283 -14.18 2.56 -5.40
N PRO A 284 -15.53 2.57 -5.49
CA PRO A 284 -16.36 1.67 -4.71
C PRO A 284 -15.99 0.19 -4.85
N LEU A 285 -15.47 -0.24 -6.02
CA LEU A 285 -15.02 -1.61 -6.22
C LEU A 285 -13.70 -1.91 -5.48
N ASP A 286 -12.75 -0.96 -5.44
CA ASP A 286 -11.52 -1.12 -4.67
C ASP A 286 -11.84 -1.26 -3.17
N ILE A 287 -12.75 -0.41 -2.67
CA ILE A 287 -13.23 -0.43 -1.29
C ILE A 287 -13.98 -1.74 -0.99
N ALA A 288 -14.83 -2.21 -1.90
CA ALA A 288 -15.58 -3.45 -1.72
C ALA A 288 -14.67 -4.68 -1.60
N VAL A 289 -13.51 -4.70 -2.27
CA VAL A 289 -12.52 -5.76 -2.05
C VAL A 289 -11.99 -5.72 -0.64
N LEU A 290 -11.59 -4.54 -0.13
CA LEU A 290 -11.07 -4.40 1.22
C LEU A 290 -12.13 -4.73 2.29
N LEU A 291 -13.42 -4.42 2.06
CA LEU A 291 -14.52 -4.90 2.89
C LEU A 291 -14.59 -6.43 2.97
N ASP A 292 -14.37 -7.12 1.84
CA ASP A 292 -14.34 -8.58 1.81
C ASP A 292 -13.11 -9.17 2.51
N LEU A 293 -12.08 -8.35 2.79
CA LEU A 293 -10.92 -8.72 3.62
C LEU A 293 -11.12 -8.36 5.11
N GLY A 294 -12.31 -7.91 5.50
CA GLY A 294 -12.66 -7.57 6.88
C GLY A 294 -12.27 -6.15 7.31
N HIS A 295 -12.08 -5.23 6.37
CA HIS A 295 -12.04 -3.80 6.68
C HIS A 295 -13.45 -3.24 6.87
N ASP A 296 -13.62 -2.31 7.82
CA ASP A 296 -14.92 -1.66 8.12
C ASP A 296 -14.88 -0.18 7.72
N LEU A 297 -16.00 0.36 7.24
CA LEU A 297 -16.08 1.77 6.81
C LEU A 297 -16.55 2.68 7.94
N VAL A 298 -16.16 3.95 7.89
CA VAL A 298 -16.77 5.03 8.70
C VAL A 298 -18.27 5.13 8.40
N GLU A 299 -19.09 5.13 9.46
CA GLU A 299 -20.55 5.34 9.40
C GLU A 299 -20.98 6.79 9.11
#